data_AF-A0A660VNZ8-F1
#
_entry.id   AF-A0A660VNZ8-F1
#
_cell.length_a   1.000
_cell.length_b   1.000
_cell.length_c   1.000
_cell.angle_alpha   90.00
_cell.angle_beta   90.00
_cell.angle_gamma   90.00
#
_symmetry.space_group_name_H-M   'P 1'
#
loop_
_entity.id
_entity.type
_entity.pdbx_description
1 polymer ?
#
loop_
_entity_poly.entity_id
_entity_poly.type
_entity_poly.pdbx_seq_one_letter_code
_entity_poly.pdbx_strand_id
1 'polypeptide(L)'
;MIGCWVVGAGGCVASSAVALHALVKEGVVPPTGMLTAQDRFSHLFDEEDIVFGGHDITPAQPQESFALVMQAAQKSELIRYAEPHLKDYASRIKQGFTYRQKAEG
;
A
#
# COMPACT_ATOMS: atom_id res chain seq x y z
N MET A 1 1.65 16.13 -6.85
CA MET A 1 1.53 14.66 -6.92
C MET A 1 2.89 14.07 -6.61
N ILE A 2 2.96 13.14 -5.66
CA ILE A 2 4.20 12.49 -5.22
C ILE A 2 4.18 11.02 -5.65
N GLY A 3 5.23 10.56 -6.34
CA GLY A 3 5.39 9.14 -6.64
C GLY A 3 6.04 8.40 -5.48
N CYS A 4 5.42 7.32 -5.00
CA CYS A 4 5.99 6.43 -3.99
C CYS A 4 6.27 5.06 -4.61
N TRP A 5 7.56 4.71 -4.73
CA TRP A 5 7.99 3.43 -5.29
C TRP A 5 8.45 2.48 -4.20
N VAL A 6 7.70 1.40 -3.97
CA VAL A 6 7.93 0.46 -2.88
C VAL A 6 8.71 -0.77 -3.37
N VAL A 7 9.72 -1.21 -2.62
CA VAL A 7 10.39 -2.51 -2.83
C VAL A 7 9.86 -3.49 -1.79
N GLY A 8 9.46 -4.69 -2.21
CA GLY A 8 8.58 -5.55 -1.41
C GLY A 8 7.13 -5.12 -1.51
N ALA A 9 6.74 -4.67 -2.71
CA ALA A 9 5.48 -4.01 -3.00
C ALA A 9 4.24 -4.89 -2.74
N GLY A 10 4.37 -6.22 -2.80
CA GLY A 10 3.29 -7.16 -2.54
C GLY A 10 3.12 -7.51 -1.05
N GLY A 11 4.05 -7.10 -0.18
CA GLY A 11 4.04 -7.49 1.23
C GLY A 11 3.03 -6.73 2.10
N CYS A 12 2.83 -7.24 3.32
CA CYS A 12 1.85 -6.73 4.29
C CYS A 12 1.99 -5.23 4.61
N VAL A 13 3.22 -4.74 4.79
CA VAL A 13 3.46 -3.33 5.10
C VAL A 13 3.05 -2.44 3.92
N ALA A 14 3.48 -2.82 2.72
CA ALA A 14 3.18 -2.06 1.51
C ALA A 14 1.68 -2.03 1.24
N SER A 15 1.01 -3.19 1.25
CA SER A 15 -0.42 -3.26 0.99
C SER A 15 -1.25 -2.54 2.06
N SER A 16 -0.89 -2.63 3.34
CA SER A 16 -1.55 -1.85 4.39
C SER A 16 -1.34 -0.35 4.25
N ALA A 17 -0.13 0.11 3.91
CA ALA A 17 0.14 1.53 3.71
C ALA A 17 -0.68 2.11 2.55
N VAL A 18 -0.73 1.41 1.41
CA VAL A 18 -1.49 1.84 0.22
C VAL A 18 -3.00 1.86 0.50
N ALA A 19 -3.54 0.75 1.01
CA ALA A 19 -4.96 0.63 1.28
C ALA A 19 -5.42 1.65 2.32
N LEU A 20 -4.76 1.72 3.48
CA LEU A 20 -5.17 2.61 4.56
C LEU A 20 -4.96 4.09 4.20
N HIS A 21 -3.94 4.43 3.40
CA HIS A 21 -3.82 5.79 2.88
C HIS A 21 -5.06 6.21 2.06
N ALA A 22 -5.51 5.34 1.14
CA ALA A 22 -6.71 5.61 0.35
C ALA A 22 -7.95 5.73 1.25
N LEU A 23 -8.14 4.80 2.19
CA LEU A 23 -9.29 4.81 3.10
C LEU A 23 -9.30 6.02 4.05
N VAL A 24 -8.13 6.50 4.48
CA VAL A 24 -8.02 7.76 5.24
C VAL A 24 -8.43 8.94 4.38
N LYS A 25 -7.92 9.03 3.15
CA LYS A 25 -8.25 10.11 2.22
C LYS A 25 -9.74 10.14 1.86
N GLU A 26 -10.38 8.98 1.77
CA GLU A 26 -11.82 8.84 1.53
C GLU A 26 -12.68 9.03 2.78
N GLY A 27 -12.07 9.25 3.95
CA GLY A 27 -12.78 9.40 5.22
C GLY A 27 -13.45 8.12 5.73
N VAL A 28 -13.11 6.95 5.17
CA VAL A 28 -13.62 5.64 5.59
C VAL A 28 -13.08 5.24 6.96
N VAL A 29 -11.82 5.60 7.24
CA VAL A 29 -11.18 5.40 8.54
C VAL A 29 -10.50 6.70 9.01
N PRO A 30 -10.41 6.96 10.32
CA PRO A 30 -9.66 8.10 10.82
C PRO A 30 -8.15 7.91 10.59
N PRO A 31 -7.35 8.99 10.52
CA PRO A 31 -5.88 8.93 10.37
C PRO A 31 -5.16 8.50 11.67
N THR A 32 -5.73 7.56 12.41
CA THR A 32 -5.17 7.10 13.69
C THR A 32 -3.78 6.52 13.51
N GLY A 33 -2.82 7.00 14.30
CA GLY A 33 -1.41 6.60 14.21
C GLY A 33 -0.59 7.36 13.17
N MET A 34 -1.20 8.23 12.37
CA MET A 34 -0.50 9.06 11.39
C MET A 34 0.08 10.30 12.06
N LEU A 35 1.41 10.36 12.19
CA LEU A 35 2.10 11.48 12.83
C LEU A 35 1.86 12.81 12.09
N THR A 36 1.89 12.77 10.75
CA THR A 36 1.73 13.95 9.88
C THR A 36 0.32 14.53 9.89
N ALA A 37 -0.68 13.77 10.36
CA ALA A 37 -2.06 14.25 10.50
C ALA A 37 -2.31 15.05 11.80
N GLN A 38 -1.33 15.13 12.71
CA GLN A 38 -1.46 15.93 13.93
C GLN A 38 -1.22 17.42 13.63
N ASP A 39 -1.94 18.32 14.30
CA ASP A 39 -1.84 19.78 14.10
C ASP A 39 -0.41 20.32 14.15
N ARG A 40 0.45 19.73 14.99
CA ARG A 40 1.86 20.13 15.09
C ARG A 40 2.66 19.87 13.81
N PHE A 41 2.26 18.89 12.99
CA PHE A 41 2.99 18.41 11.83
C PHE A 41 2.23 18.59 10.51
N SER A 42 1.00 19.09 10.54
CA SER A 42 0.14 19.26 9.36
C SER A 42 0.73 20.18 8.30
N HIS A 43 1.66 21.07 8.67
CA HIS A 43 2.38 21.95 7.75
C HIS A 43 3.54 21.27 7.01
N LEU A 44 3.87 20.02 7.33
CA LEU A 44 5.00 19.29 6.71
C LEU A 44 4.62 18.59 5.41
N PHE A 45 3.33 18.35 5.20
CA PHE A 45 2.82 17.63 4.05
C PHE A 45 1.49 18.25 3.64
N ASP A 46 1.46 18.85 2.45
CA ASP A 46 0.19 19.21 1.82
C ASP A 46 -0.57 17.93 1.44
N GLU A 47 -1.88 18.03 1.22
CA GLU A 47 -2.74 16.96 0.68
C GLU A 47 -2.40 16.63 -0.78
N GLU A 48 -1.13 16.41 -1.09
CA GLU A 48 -0.73 15.93 -2.40
C GLU A 48 -1.07 14.46 -2.57
N ASP A 49 -1.65 14.13 -3.74
CA ASP A 49 -1.90 12.75 -4.11
C ASP A 49 -0.60 11.95 -4.20
N ILE A 50 -0.44 10.97 -3.30
CA ILE A 50 0.58 9.94 -3.40
C ILE A 50 0.11 8.89 -4.40
N VAL A 51 0.90 8.67 -5.45
CA VAL A 51 0.70 7.59 -6.41
C VAL A 51 1.67 6.47 -6.09
N PHE A 52 1.13 5.30 -5.73
CA PHE A 52 1.92 4.14 -5.35
C PHE A 52 2.22 3.22 -6.55
N GLY A 53 3.44 2.72 -6.60
CA GLY A 53 3.89 1.64 -7.47
C GLY A 53 5.02 0.87 -6.79
N GLY A 54 5.63 -0.10 -7.47
CA GLY A 54 6.74 -0.80 -6.83
C GLY A 54 7.28 -2.00 -7.58
N HIS A 55 8.19 -2.71 -6.92
CA HIS A 55 8.67 -4.03 -7.32
C HIS A 55 8.50 -5.06 -6.21
N ASP A 56 8.26 -6.29 -6.62
CA ASP A 56 8.34 -7.46 -5.75
C ASP A 56 9.05 -8.61 -6.46
N ILE A 57 9.83 -9.41 -5.73
CA ILE A 57 10.54 -10.57 -6.31
C ILE A 57 9.64 -11.79 -6.44
N THR A 58 8.52 -11.81 -5.71
CA THR A 58 7.49 -12.84 -5.81
C THR A 58 6.28 -12.31 -6.59
N PRO A 59 5.43 -13.20 -7.15
CA PRO A 59 4.15 -12.79 -7.70
C PRO A 59 3.34 -12.00 -6.65
N ALA A 60 3.14 -10.71 -6.90
CA ALA A 60 2.59 -9.82 -5.91
C ALA A 60 1.08 -10.05 -5.71
N GLN A 61 0.67 -10.34 -4.49
CA GLN A 61 -0.73 -10.50 -4.08
C GLN A 61 -1.07 -9.51 -2.95
N PRO A 62 -1.03 -8.19 -3.19
CA PRO A 62 -1.22 -7.20 -2.12
C PRO A 62 -2.60 -7.29 -1.46
N GLN A 63 -3.63 -7.77 -2.18
CA GLN A 63 -4.96 -8.06 -1.62
C GLN A 63 -4.90 -9.13 -0.53
N GLU A 64 -4.18 -10.23 -0.78
CA GLU A 64 -4.04 -11.33 0.18
C GLU A 64 -3.21 -10.90 1.39
N SER A 65 -2.10 -10.20 1.15
CA SER A 65 -1.27 -9.62 2.21
C SER A 65 -2.06 -8.66 3.09
N PHE A 66 -2.88 -7.79 2.51
CA PHE A 66 -3.74 -6.86 3.27
C PHE A 66 -4.80 -7.61 4.07
N ALA A 67 -5.48 -8.59 3.44
CA ALA A 67 -6.50 -9.39 4.09
C ALA A 67 -5.96 -10.13 5.32
N LEU A 68 -4.74 -10.69 5.23
CA LEU A 68 -4.06 -11.34 6.36
C LEU A 68 -3.90 -10.38 7.55
N VAL A 69 -3.43 -9.15 7.30
CA VAL A 69 -3.26 -8.14 8.36
C VAL A 69 -4.60 -7.74 8.96
N MET A 70 -5.61 -7.48 8.13
CA MET A 70 -6.93 -7.07 8.59
C MET A 70 -7.64 -8.17 9.39
N GLN A 71 -7.50 -9.43 9.00
CA GLN A 71 -8.03 -10.55 9.78
C GLN A 71 -7.35 -10.65 11.15
N ALA A 72 -6.02 -10.55 11.20
CA ALA A 72 -5.28 -10.54 12.47
C ALA A 72 -5.67 -9.36 13.36
N ALA A 73 -5.96 -8.20 12.77
CA ALA A 73 -6.44 -7.01 13.46
C ALA A 73 -7.94 -7.05 13.84
N GLN A 74 -8.67 -8.10 13.46
CA GLN A 74 -10.13 -8.20 13.60
C GLN A 74 -10.87 -7.02 12.92
N LYS A 75 -10.37 -6.64 11.73
CA LYS A 75 -10.85 -5.55 10.87
C LYS A 75 -11.20 -6.01 9.45
N SER A 76 -11.67 -7.25 9.32
CA SER A 76 -11.97 -7.87 8.02
C SER A 76 -12.99 -7.08 7.18
N GLU A 77 -13.83 -6.26 7.80
CA GLU A 77 -14.76 -5.36 7.12
C GLU A 77 -14.08 -4.35 6.21
N LEU A 78 -12.81 -3.99 6.47
CA LEU A 78 -12.05 -3.02 5.67
C LEU A 78 -11.58 -3.59 4.33
N ILE A 79 -11.53 -4.92 4.20
CA ILE A 79 -11.03 -5.60 2.99
C ILE A 79 -11.84 -5.19 1.75
N ARG A 80 -13.17 -5.10 1.87
CA ARG A 80 -14.04 -4.72 0.73
C ARG A 80 -13.82 -3.28 0.27
N TYR A 81 -13.47 -2.38 1.19
CA TYR A 81 -13.22 -0.98 0.84
C TYR A 81 -11.84 -0.81 0.20
N ALA A 82 -10.86 -1.63 0.60
CA ALA A 82 -9.51 -1.60 0.06
C ALA A 82 -9.36 -2.27 -1.32
N GLU A 83 -10.29 -3.16 -1.71
CA GLU A 83 -10.23 -3.97 -2.93
C GLU A 83 -9.95 -3.17 -4.22
N PRO A 84 -10.69 -2.09 -4.56
CA PRO A 84 -10.43 -1.32 -5.77
C PRO A 84 -9.04 -0.67 -5.76
N HIS A 85 -8.61 -0.14 -4.61
CA HIS A 85 -7.31 0.52 -4.44
C HIS A 85 -6.14 -0.45 -4.58
N LEU A 86 -6.26 -1.63 -3.97
CA LEU A 86 -5.24 -2.67 -4.06
C LEU A 86 -5.18 -3.30 -5.45
N LYS A 87 -6.30 -3.34 -6.19
CA LYS A 87 -6.33 -3.79 -7.58
C LYS A 87 -5.61 -2.81 -8.51
N ASP A 88 -5.86 -1.51 -8.37
CA ASP A 88 -5.10 -0.49 -9.12
C ASP A 88 -3.61 -0.55 -8.77
N TYR A 89 -3.26 -0.61 -7.48
CA TYR A 89 -1.88 -0.73 -7.02
C TYR A 89 -1.19 -1.98 -7.57
N ALA A 90 -1.85 -3.14 -7.54
CA ALA A 90 -1.31 -4.39 -8.09
C ALA A 90 -0.93 -4.26 -9.57
N SER A 91 -1.69 -3.50 -10.37
CA SER A 91 -1.37 -3.24 -11.78
C SER A 91 -0.10 -2.42 -12.01
N ARG A 92 0.35 -1.71 -10.96
CA ARG A 92 1.54 -0.85 -10.95
C ARG A 92 2.76 -1.53 -10.31
N ILE A 93 2.61 -2.75 -9.79
CA ILE A 93 3.73 -3.55 -9.29
C ILE A 93 4.43 -4.24 -10.47
N LYS A 94 5.75 -4.12 -10.51
CA LYS A 94 6.60 -4.74 -11.52
C LYS A 94 7.34 -5.94 -10.93
N GLN A 95 7.56 -6.95 -11.77
CA GLN A 95 8.34 -8.12 -11.38
C GLN A 95 9.80 -7.70 -11.14
N GLY A 96 10.27 -7.91 -9.92
CA GLY A 96 11.66 -7.77 -9.54
C GLY A 96 12.49 -8.98 -9.97
N PHE A 97 13.80 -8.81 -9.93
CA PHE A 97 14.77 -9.86 -10.22
C PHE A 97 15.50 -10.27 -8.95
N THR A 98 15.93 -11.53 -8.90
CA THR A 98 16.84 -12.00 -7.86
C THR A 98 18.27 -11.96 -8.39
N TYR A 99 19.21 -11.43 -7.60
CA TYR A 99 20.62 -11.44 -7.97
C TYR A 99 21.10 -12.91 -8.05
N ARG A 100 21.59 -13.32 -9.23
CA ARG A 100 21.91 -14.70 -9.69
C ARG A 100 20.79 -15.51 -10.35
N GLN A 101 19.62 -14.94 -10.65
CA GLN A 101 18.75 -15.56 -11.66
C GLN A 101 19.50 -15.57 -12.99
N LYS A 102 19.74 -16.75 -13.57
CA LYS A 102 20.20 -16.84 -14.96
C LYS A 102 19.14 -16.15 -15.82
N ALA A 103 19.58 -15.24 -16.69
CA ALA A 103 18.70 -14.77 -17.75
C ALA A 103 18.28 -16.00 -18.57
N GLU A 104 16.99 -16.32 -18.56
CA GLU A 104 16.44 -17.21 -19.57
C GLU A 104 16.41 -16.40 -20.87
N GLY A 105 17.21 -16.86 -21.84
CA GLY A 105 17.29 -16.30 -23.18
C GLY A 105 16.27 -16.92 -24.12
#